data_AF-A0AB32VS56-F1
#
_entry.id   AF-A0AB32VS56-F1
#
_cell.length_a   1.000
_cell.length_b   1.000
_cell.length_c   1.000
_cell.angle_alpha   90.00
_cell.angle_beta   90.00
_cell.angle_gamma   90.00
#
_symmetry.space_group_name_H-M   'P 1'
#
loop_
_entity.id
_entity.type
_entity.pdbx_description
1 polymer ?
#
loop_
_entity_poly.entity_id
_entity_poly.type
_entity_poly.pdbx_seq_one_letter_code
_entity_poly.pdbx_strand_id
1 'polypeptide(L)'
;MKRYRNGEIWDFEHEVAVASNRQVILGLDGGTTSTVCICMPIMPFSDTLPDPLPVLARAVAGCSNHNSVGETAARETLEQVMADALSKSGSNRSAVRAVCLAVSGVNHPTDEQRILTWLRDIFPSHVKLYVRNDAVAALASGTMGKLHGCVLIAGTGTIAYGFTEDGREARAAGAGPVLGDWGSGYGIAALALTAVIRAHDGRGPHTMLESTILQTLGLSSADELIGWTYADPSWARIAALVPVVVSCAEAGDEVANKILKEAVQELALSVKAVVQRLGLCGEDEKNSFPLVMVGGVLEANQRWDIGREVMDFISKDYPGALPIRPKVEPAVGAALLAWNDLMKECLQEAYRS
;
A
#
# COMPACT_ATOMS: atom_id res chain seq x y z
N MET A 1 21.35 9.03 -16.32
CA MET A 1 20.29 9.09 -17.34
C MET A 1 20.70 8.19 -18.52
N LYS A 2 20.50 6.88 -18.39
CA LYS A 2 20.61 5.95 -19.52
C LYS A 2 19.24 5.96 -20.19
N ARG A 3 19.14 6.59 -21.36
CA ARG A 3 17.98 6.43 -22.25
C ARG A 3 18.01 5.00 -22.75
N TYR A 4 17.18 4.13 -22.18
CA TYR A 4 16.86 2.85 -22.80
C TYR A 4 16.09 3.18 -24.09
N ARG A 5 16.64 2.79 -25.23
CA ARG A 5 15.88 2.83 -26.48
C ARG A 5 14.78 1.76 -26.34
N ASN A 6 13.56 2.09 -26.79
CA ASN A 6 12.34 1.27 -26.75
C ASN A 6 12.41 -0.09 -27.50
N GLY A 7 13.57 -0.73 -27.58
CA GLY A 7 13.79 -2.05 -28.17
C GLY A 7 14.47 -3.06 -27.24
N GLU A 8 15.13 -2.66 -26.14
CA GLU A 8 16.04 -3.55 -25.40
C GLU A 8 15.44 -4.25 -24.15
N ILE A 9 14.28 -3.81 -23.65
CA ILE A 9 13.74 -4.30 -22.35
C ILE A 9 13.36 -5.79 -22.40
N TRP A 10 12.87 -6.26 -23.56
CA TRP A 10 12.38 -7.63 -23.75
C TRP A 10 13.33 -8.51 -24.57
N ASP A 11 14.55 -8.05 -24.86
CA ASP A 11 15.52 -8.79 -25.70
C ASP A 11 15.86 -10.17 -25.14
N PHE A 12 15.77 -10.34 -23.81
CA PHE A 12 15.99 -11.61 -23.14
C PHE A 12 15.05 -12.73 -23.63
N GLU A 13 13.88 -12.39 -24.19
CA GLU A 13 12.93 -13.38 -24.71
C GLU A 13 13.49 -14.19 -25.88
N HIS A 14 14.49 -13.66 -26.60
CA HIS A 14 15.19 -14.39 -27.66
C HIS A 14 16.18 -15.45 -27.12
N GLU A 15 16.65 -15.27 -25.89
CA GLU A 15 17.61 -16.16 -25.21
C GLU A 15 16.92 -17.19 -24.32
N VAL A 16 15.70 -16.90 -23.86
CA VAL A 16 14.84 -17.87 -23.17
C VAL A 16 14.31 -18.85 -24.22
N ALA A 17 14.98 -20.00 -24.34
CA ALA A 17 14.49 -21.13 -25.12
C ALA A 17 13.00 -21.37 -24.80
N VAL A 18 12.20 -21.77 -25.80
CA VAL A 18 10.76 -22.09 -25.70
C VAL A 18 10.57 -23.33 -24.81
N ALA A 19 10.90 -23.18 -23.54
CA ALA A 19 11.09 -24.24 -22.58
C ALA A 19 10.55 -23.75 -21.24
N SER A 20 9.24 -23.58 -21.15
CA SER A 20 8.48 -24.43 -20.23
C SER A 20 6.98 -24.33 -20.55
N ASN A 21 6.29 -25.48 -20.52
CA ASN A 21 4.83 -25.58 -20.51
C ASN A 21 4.20 -24.95 -19.23
N ARG A 22 4.95 -24.13 -18.49
CA ARG A 22 4.59 -23.63 -17.18
C ARG A 22 3.98 -22.24 -17.33
N GLN A 23 2.67 -22.19 -17.17
CA GLN A 23 1.93 -20.95 -17.14
C GLN A 23 2.18 -20.21 -15.83
N VAL A 24 2.32 -18.88 -15.92
CA VAL A 24 2.62 -18.00 -14.79
C VAL A 24 1.62 -16.87 -14.66
N ILE A 25 1.60 -16.27 -13.48
CA ILE A 25 0.86 -15.07 -13.15
C ILE A 25 1.81 -14.03 -12.57
N LEU A 26 1.48 -12.75 -12.76
CA LEU A 26 2.22 -11.63 -12.20
C LEU A 26 1.35 -10.86 -11.20
N GLY A 27 1.92 -10.58 -10.04
CA GLY A 27 1.37 -9.67 -9.05
C GLY A 27 2.28 -8.47 -8.87
N LEU A 28 1.73 -7.27 -8.98
CA LEU A 28 2.47 -6.04 -8.83
C LEU A 28 1.88 -5.15 -7.74
N ASP A 29 2.77 -4.56 -6.95
CA ASP A 29 2.48 -3.51 -5.98
C ASP A 29 3.30 -2.27 -6.34
N GLY A 30 2.62 -1.21 -6.80
CA GLY A 30 3.19 0.05 -7.24
C GLY A 30 2.93 1.18 -6.26
N GLY A 31 3.97 1.59 -5.54
CA GLY A 31 3.93 2.71 -4.61
C GLY A 31 4.59 3.99 -5.13
N THR A 32 4.65 5.00 -4.28
CA THR A 32 5.36 6.27 -4.54
C THR A 32 6.89 6.16 -4.46
N THR A 33 7.41 5.08 -3.87
CA THR A 33 8.84 4.89 -3.61
C THR A 33 9.44 3.79 -4.46
N SER A 34 8.76 2.64 -4.52
CA SER A 34 9.20 1.46 -5.27
C SER A 34 8.00 0.74 -5.88
N THR A 35 8.32 -0.13 -6.83
CA THR A 35 7.37 -1.06 -7.45
C THR A 35 7.94 -2.45 -7.33
N VAL A 36 7.14 -3.40 -6.83
CA VAL A 36 7.54 -4.80 -6.69
C VAL A 36 6.71 -5.65 -7.65
N CYS A 37 7.37 -6.56 -8.37
CA CYS A 37 6.72 -7.57 -9.20
C CYS A 37 7.07 -8.97 -8.70
N ILE A 38 6.04 -9.79 -8.50
CA ILE A 38 6.13 -11.19 -8.10
C ILE A 38 5.64 -12.05 -9.26
N CYS A 39 6.46 -13.01 -9.68
CA CYS A 39 6.09 -14.05 -10.64
C CYS A 39 5.82 -15.36 -9.88
N MET A 40 4.63 -15.93 -10.08
CA MET A 40 4.20 -17.20 -9.48
C MET A 40 3.71 -18.15 -10.57
N PRO A 41 3.83 -19.48 -10.38
CA PRO A 41 3.20 -20.43 -11.28
C PRO A 41 1.68 -20.41 -11.08
N ILE A 42 0.93 -20.83 -12.09
CA ILE A 42 -0.46 -21.23 -11.87
C ILE A 42 -0.48 -22.44 -10.92
N MET A 43 -1.21 -22.30 -9.84
CA MET A 43 -1.42 -23.37 -8.86
C MET A 43 -2.69 -24.16 -9.22
N PRO A 44 -2.70 -25.49 -9.03
CA PRO A 44 -3.91 -26.28 -9.17
C PRO A 44 -4.94 -25.91 -8.10
N PHE A 45 -6.22 -26.21 -8.36
CA PHE A 45 -7.29 -25.98 -7.40
C PHE A 45 -7.08 -26.84 -6.14
N SER A 46 -7.00 -26.20 -4.99
CA SER A 46 -6.82 -26.83 -3.68
C SER A 46 -7.44 -25.93 -2.63
N ASP A 47 -8.07 -26.54 -1.62
CA ASP A 47 -8.65 -25.81 -0.48
C ASP A 47 -7.56 -25.14 0.39
N THR A 48 -6.32 -25.61 0.28
CA THR A 48 -5.16 -25.08 1.01
C THR A 48 -4.10 -24.58 0.05
N LEU A 49 -3.65 -23.34 0.26
CA LEU A 49 -2.48 -22.78 -0.40
C LEU A 49 -1.20 -23.43 0.14
N PRO A 50 -0.18 -23.64 -0.71
CA PRO A 50 1.13 -24.12 -0.26
C PRO A 50 1.81 -23.11 0.68
N ASP A 51 2.54 -23.62 1.66
CA ASP A 51 3.36 -22.83 2.58
C ASP A 51 4.81 -23.38 2.58
N PRO A 52 5.81 -22.62 2.08
CA PRO A 52 5.69 -21.27 1.53
C PRO A 52 5.01 -21.24 0.16
N LEU A 53 4.44 -20.08 -0.19
CA LEU A 53 3.89 -19.85 -1.52
C LEU A 53 4.99 -19.96 -2.60
N PRO A 54 4.70 -20.56 -3.77
CA PRO A 54 5.70 -20.80 -4.80
C PRO A 54 6.00 -19.50 -5.57
N VAL A 55 6.93 -18.70 -5.09
CA VAL A 55 7.45 -17.52 -5.80
C VAL A 55 8.59 -17.95 -6.72
N LEU A 56 8.44 -17.74 -8.03
CA LEU A 56 9.48 -18.04 -9.03
C LEU A 56 10.52 -16.94 -9.12
N ALA A 57 10.07 -15.68 -9.04
CA ALA A 57 10.93 -14.52 -9.08
C ALA A 57 10.31 -13.32 -8.39
N ARG A 58 11.19 -12.46 -7.89
CA ARG A 58 10.88 -11.13 -7.35
C ARG A 58 11.76 -10.09 -8.03
N ALA A 59 11.15 -9.02 -8.53
CA ALA A 59 11.86 -7.86 -9.07
C ALA A 59 11.37 -6.58 -8.39
N VAL A 60 12.25 -5.59 -8.33
CA VAL A 60 11.97 -4.28 -7.72
C VAL A 60 12.49 -3.20 -8.67
N ALA A 61 11.67 -2.18 -8.90
CA ALA A 61 12.04 -0.97 -9.61
C ALA A 61 11.62 0.28 -8.81
N GLY A 62 11.84 1.46 -9.39
CA GLY A 62 11.50 2.74 -8.77
C GLY A 62 9.98 3.01 -8.67
N CYS A 63 9.62 4.27 -8.51
CA CYS A 63 8.24 4.73 -8.41
C CYS A 63 7.45 4.48 -9.71
N SER A 64 6.26 3.87 -9.60
CA SER A 64 5.30 3.72 -10.70
C SER A 64 4.03 4.57 -10.51
N ASN A 65 4.00 5.44 -9.50
CA ASN A 65 2.92 6.39 -9.34
C ASN A 65 3.04 7.52 -10.38
N HIS A 66 2.15 7.52 -11.37
CA HIS A 66 2.13 8.51 -12.44
C HIS A 66 1.94 9.95 -11.94
N ASN A 67 1.26 10.16 -10.79
CA ASN A 67 1.12 11.48 -10.19
C ASN A 67 2.43 12.01 -9.62
N SER A 68 3.40 11.14 -9.34
CA SER A 68 4.70 11.51 -8.79
C SER A 68 5.78 11.70 -9.85
N VAL A 69 5.86 10.80 -10.84
CA VAL A 69 6.96 10.78 -11.84
C VAL A 69 6.51 11.07 -13.27
N GLY A 70 5.21 11.25 -13.51
CA GLY A 70 4.62 11.37 -14.84
C GLY A 70 4.39 10.01 -15.51
N GLU A 71 3.57 10.01 -16.56
CA GLU A 71 3.10 8.78 -17.21
C GLU A 71 4.20 7.96 -17.87
N THR A 72 5.10 8.60 -18.61
CA THR A 72 6.17 7.91 -19.34
C THR A 72 7.10 7.14 -18.40
N ALA A 73 7.58 7.80 -17.34
CA ALA A 73 8.49 7.19 -16.37
C ALA A 73 7.80 6.07 -15.57
N ALA A 74 6.51 6.24 -15.23
CA ALA A 74 5.73 5.20 -14.56
C ALA A 74 5.57 3.96 -15.45
N ARG A 75 5.24 4.15 -16.74
CA ARG A 75 5.11 3.07 -17.72
C ARG A 75 6.43 2.32 -17.92
N GLU A 76 7.54 3.04 -18.12
CA GLU A 76 8.88 2.45 -18.26
C GLU A 76 9.26 1.62 -17.02
N THR A 77 8.95 2.14 -15.82
CA THR A 77 9.20 1.43 -14.56
C THR A 77 8.40 0.12 -14.45
N LEU A 78 7.11 0.16 -14.83
CA LEU A 78 6.25 -1.03 -14.84
C LEU A 78 6.76 -2.08 -15.85
N GLU A 79 7.14 -1.63 -17.04
CA GLU A 79 7.65 -2.52 -18.08
C GLU A 79 8.96 -3.18 -17.66
N GLN A 80 9.90 -2.40 -17.12
CA GLN A 80 11.18 -2.91 -16.63
C GLN A 80 11.00 -3.93 -15.51
N VAL A 81 10.17 -3.65 -14.50
CA VAL A 81 10.02 -4.56 -13.35
C VAL A 81 9.35 -5.88 -13.75
N MET A 82 8.44 -5.86 -14.73
CA MET A 82 7.83 -7.08 -15.28
C MET A 82 8.80 -7.88 -16.12
N ALA A 83 9.59 -7.23 -16.97
CA ALA A 83 10.64 -7.87 -17.76
C ALA A 83 11.68 -8.54 -16.87
N ASP A 84 12.16 -7.84 -15.83
CA ASP A 84 13.12 -8.38 -14.87
C ASP A 84 12.56 -9.60 -14.11
N ALA A 85 11.29 -9.57 -13.70
CA ALA A 85 10.65 -10.69 -13.01
C ALA A 85 10.51 -11.90 -13.93
N LEU A 86 10.10 -11.69 -15.17
CA LEU A 86 9.95 -12.76 -16.17
C LEU A 86 11.29 -13.38 -16.53
N SER A 87 12.30 -12.56 -16.82
CA SER A 87 13.68 -12.99 -17.07
C SER A 87 14.24 -13.83 -15.93
N LYS A 88 14.15 -13.36 -14.68
CA LYS A 88 14.60 -14.11 -13.48
C LYS A 88 13.84 -15.42 -13.26
N SER A 89 12.57 -15.48 -13.66
CA SER A 89 11.75 -16.69 -13.56
C SER A 89 11.99 -17.70 -14.70
N GLY A 90 12.79 -17.34 -15.71
CA GLY A 90 12.95 -18.13 -16.93
C GLY A 90 11.66 -18.24 -17.76
N SER A 91 10.78 -17.23 -17.67
CA SER A 91 9.50 -17.16 -18.41
C SER A 91 9.50 -15.98 -19.37
N ASN A 92 8.61 -15.99 -20.36
CA ASN A 92 8.38 -14.88 -21.28
C ASN A 92 6.91 -14.45 -21.26
N ARG A 93 6.55 -13.39 -21.98
CA ARG A 93 5.19 -12.84 -21.99
C ARG A 93 4.13 -13.83 -22.49
N SER A 94 4.49 -14.80 -23.31
CA SER A 94 3.55 -15.81 -23.81
C SER A 94 3.09 -16.81 -22.73
N ALA A 95 3.91 -17.05 -21.71
CA ALA A 95 3.60 -17.93 -20.58
C ALA A 95 2.68 -17.27 -19.54
N VAL A 96 2.56 -15.94 -19.56
CA VAL A 96 1.71 -15.19 -18.64
C VAL A 96 0.24 -15.44 -18.98
N ARG A 97 -0.57 -15.69 -17.95
CA ARG A 97 -2.03 -15.87 -18.08
C ARG A 97 -2.82 -14.76 -17.42
N ALA A 98 -2.32 -14.22 -16.33
CA ALA A 98 -2.93 -13.09 -15.65
C ALA A 98 -1.89 -12.15 -15.04
N VAL A 99 -2.23 -10.87 -15.00
CA VAL A 99 -1.48 -9.82 -14.33
C VAL A 99 -2.46 -9.04 -13.45
N CYS A 100 -2.15 -8.92 -12.16
CA CYS A 100 -2.82 -7.97 -11.28
C CYS A 100 -1.83 -6.89 -10.87
N LEU A 101 -2.14 -5.66 -11.24
CA LEU A 101 -1.37 -4.47 -10.91
C LEU A 101 -2.14 -3.63 -9.89
N ALA A 102 -1.68 -3.63 -8.66
CA ALA A 102 -2.22 -2.79 -7.59
C ALA A 102 -1.34 -1.56 -7.44
N VAL A 103 -1.90 -0.36 -7.63
CA VAL A 103 -1.11 0.88 -7.69
C VAL A 103 -1.75 1.98 -6.85
N SER A 104 -0.91 2.67 -6.07
CA SER A 104 -1.29 3.88 -5.34
C SER A 104 -1.80 4.95 -6.31
N GLY A 105 -2.96 5.51 -6.00
CA GLY A 105 -3.56 6.59 -6.78
C GLY A 105 -4.53 6.14 -7.87
N VAL A 106 -4.72 4.83 -8.07
CA VAL A 106 -5.86 4.32 -8.85
C VAL A 106 -7.11 4.47 -8.00
N ASN A 107 -7.87 5.54 -8.26
CA ASN A 107 -9.03 5.91 -7.46
C ASN A 107 -10.31 6.06 -8.29
N HIS A 108 -10.17 6.23 -9.61
CA HIS A 108 -11.29 6.41 -10.52
C HIS A 108 -11.20 5.41 -11.69
N PRO A 109 -12.33 4.96 -12.27
CA PRO A 109 -12.33 4.05 -13.43
C PRO A 109 -11.47 4.52 -14.61
N THR A 110 -11.29 5.85 -14.76
CA THR A 110 -10.41 6.43 -15.78
C THR A 110 -8.93 6.14 -15.55
N ASP A 111 -8.49 6.08 -14.29
CA ASP A 111 -7.12 5.74 -13.93
C ASP A 111 -6.86 4.25 -14.20
N GLU A 112 -7.84 3.42 -13.82
CA GLU A 112 -7.82 1.97 -14.08
C GLU A 112 -7.71 1.70 -15.59
N GLN A 113 -8.57 2.31 -16.39
CA GLN A 113 -8.58 2.13 -17.85
C GLN A 113 -7.28 2.60 -18.52
N ARG A 114 -6.67 3.68 -18.01
CA ARG A 114 -5.39 4.18 -18.52
C ARG A 114 -4.29 3.14 -18.33
N ILE A 115 -4.16 2.61 -17.12
CA ILE A 115 -3.15 1.59 -16.79
C ILE A 115 -3.43 0.28 -17.53
N LEU A 116 -4.70 -0.13 -17.65
CA LEU A 116 -5.08 -1.29 -18.45
C LEU A 116 -4.65 -1.15 -19.91
N THR A 117 -4.76 0.04 -20.48
CA THR A 117 -4.29 0.32 -21.84
C THR A 117 -2.77 0.12 -21.95
N TRP A 118 -1.99 0.63 -20.98
CA TRP A 118 -0.53 0.41 -20.97
C TRP A 118 -0.16 -1.07 -20.86
N LEU A 119 -0.83 -1.82 -19.98
CA LEU A 119 -0.58 -3.25 -19.83
C LEU A 119 -0.98 -4.04 -21.09
N ARG A 120 -2.04 -3.62 -21.78
CA ARG A 120 -2.49 -4.27 -23.01
C ARG A 120 -1.51 -4.07 -24.17
N ASP A 121 -0.77 -2.97 -24.21
CA ASP A 121 0.32 -2.77 -25.17
C ASP A 121 1.50 -3.74 -24.94
N ILE A 122 1.68 -4.22 -23.69
CA ILE A 122 2.82 -5.07 -23.28
C ILE A 122 2.49 -6.55 -23.48
N PHE A 123 1.28 -6.97 -23.09
CA PHE A 123 0.89 -8.38 -23.03
C PHE A 123 -0.01 -8.82 -24.20
N PRO A 124 0.10 -10.08 -24.64
CA PRO A 124 -0.81 -10.67 -25.61
C PRO A 124 -2.30 -10.60 -25.19
N SER A 125 -3.20 -10.70 -26.17
CA SER A 125 -4.65 -10.59 -25.94
C SER A 125 -5.24 -11.66 -25.04
N HIS A 126 -4.61 -12.84 -24.93
CA HIS A 126 -5.06 -13.92 -24.05
C HIS A 126 -4.79 -13.67 -22.56
N VAL A 127 -3.94 -12.69 -22.24
CA VAL A 127 -3.59 -12.35 -20.86
C VAL A 127 -4.73 -11.56 -20.23
N LYS A 128 -5.19 -12.02 -19.07
CA LYS A 128 -6.16 -11.30 -18.24
C LYS A 128 -5.44 -10.22 -17.45
N LEU A 129 -5.98 -9.01 -17.44
CA LEU A 129 -5.35 -7.84 -16.84
C LEU A 129 -6.30 -7.26 -15.81
N TYR A 130 -5.83 -7.15 -14.58
CA TYR A 130 -6.57 -6.57 -13.47
C TYR A 130 -5.79 -5.38 -12.94
N VAL A 131 -6.44 -4.23 -12.80
CA VAL A 131 -5.88 -3.06 -12.16
C VAL A 131 -6.70 -2.77 -10.92
N ARG A 132 -6.01 -2.56 -9.80
CA ARG A 132 -6.65 -2.37 -8.48
C ARG A 132 -5.96 -1.22 -7.75
N ASN A 133 -6.64 -0.72 -6.73
CA ASN A 133 -6.00 0.13 -5.73
C ASN A 133 -4.99 -0.71 -4.91
N ASP A 134 -3.87 -0.11 -4.52
CA ASP A 134 -2.82 -0.74 -3.70
C ASP A 134 -3.36 -1.35 -2.40
N ALA A 135 -4.37 -0.72 -1.80
CA ALA A 135 -5.01 -1.25 -0.60
C ALA A 135 -5.70 -2.62 -0.80
N VAL A 136 -6.14 -2.94 -2.02
CA VAL A 136 -6.72 -4.27 -2.32
C VAL A 136 -5.65 -5.36 -2.23
N ALA A 137 -4.45 -5.09 -2.76
CA ALA A 137 -3.32 -6.00 -2.66
C ALA A 137 -2.79 -6.12 -1.21
N ALA A 138 -2.79 -5.01 -0.47
CA ALA A 138 -2.44 -5.01 0.96
C ALA A 138 -3.43 -5.83 1.80
N LEU A 139 -4.74 -5.75 1.52
CA LEU A 139 -5.72 -6.63 2.17
C LEU A 139 -5.44 -8.09 1.81
N ALA A 140 -5.28 -8.38 0.52
CA ALA A 140 -5.06 -9.74 0.02
C ALA A 140 -3.76 -10.38 0.55
N SER A 141 -2.72 -9.62 0.86
CA SER A 141 -1.49 -10.16 1.45
C SER A 141 -1.67 -10.58 2.90
N GLY A 142 -2.57 -9.94 3.65
CA GLY A 142 -2.94 -10.36 5.01
C GLY A 142 -3.91 -11.55 5.03
N THR A 143 -4.79 -11.64 4.04
CA THR A 143 -5.86 -12.66 3.98
C THR A 143 -5.57 -13.82 3.02
N MET A 144 -4.36 -13.89 2.48
CA MET A 144 -3.91 -14.92 1.52
C MET A 144 -4.83 -15.01 0.29
N GLY A 145 -5.09 -13.86 -0.33
CA GLY A 145 -5.85 -13.74 -1.59
C GLY A 145 -7.36 -13.59 -1.41
N LYS A 146 -7.90 -13.67 -0.19
CA LYS A 146 -9.34 -13.52 0.07
C LYS A 146 -9.72 -12.05 0.24
N LEU A 147 -10.64 -11.53 -0.56
CA LEU A 147 -11.17 -10.18 -0.37
C LEU A 147 -12.33 -10.19 0.64
N HIS A 148 -11.99 -10.19 1.92
CA HIS A 148 -12.93 -10.11 3.02
C HIS A 148 -12.27 -9.39 4.21
N GLY A 149 -13.04 -8.56 4.93
CA GLY A 149 -12.60 -7.81 6.09
C GLY A 149 -12.18 -6.39 5.74
N CYS A 150 -11.23 -5.83 6.49
CA CYS A 150 -10.75 -4.46 6.33
C CYS A 150 -9.22 -4.43 6.33
N VAL A 151 -8.63 -3.55 5.52
CA VAL A 151 -7.23 -3.16 5.64
C VAL A 151 -7.15 -1.73 6.17
N LEU A 152 -6.20 -1.47 7.05
CA LEU A 152 -5.75 -0.15 7.45
C LEU A 152 -4.29 0.01 7.02
N ILE A 153 -4.03 0.98 6.16
CA ILE A 153 -2.69 1.37 5.76
C ILE A 153 -2.37 2.70 6.42
N ALA A 154 -1.24 2.80 7.11
CA ALA A 154 -0.68 4.08 7.55
C ALA A 154 0.83 4.12 7.32
N GLY A 155 1.23 4.84 6.29
CA GLY A 155 2.61 5.16 5.93
C GLY A 155 2.73 6.67 5.75
N THR A 156 3.29 7.13 4.63
CA THR A 156 3.26 8.57 4.29
C THR A 156 1.84 9.13 4.24
N GLY A 157 0.90 8.39 3.65
CA GLY A 157 -0.55 8.62 3.68
C GLY A 157 -1.28 7.56 4.50
N THR A 158 -2.60 7.59 4.52
CA THR A 158 -3.42 6.54 5.17
C THR A 158 -4.68 6.24 4.40
N ILE A 159 -5.17 5.00 4.49
CA ILE A 159 -6.44 4.55 3.92
C ILE A 159 -6.97 3.38 4.73
N ALA A 160 -8.29 3.36 4.97
CA ALA A 160 -9.02 2.17 5.38
C ALA A 160 -9.88 1.69 4.21
N TYR A 161 -9.81 0.41 3.86
CA TYR A 161 -10.59 -0.16 2.76
C TYR A 161 -11.05 -1.57 3.14
N GLY A 162 -12.32 -1.88 2.92
CA GLY A 162 -12.88 -3.17 3.28
C GLY A 162 -13.76 -3.78 2.21
N PHE A 163 -13.92 -5.09 2.34
CA PHE A 163 -14.70 -5.94 1.46
C PHE A 163 -15.54 -6.91 2.28
N THR A 164 -16.74 -7.17 1.80
CA THR A 164 -17.63 -8.24 2.28
C THR A 164 -17.51 -9.45 1.36
N GLU A 165 -17.91 -10.64 1.83
CA GLU A 165 -17.76 -11.87 1.03
C GLU A 165 -18.58 -11.85 -0.27
N ASP A 166 -19.68 -11.09 -0.30
CA ASP A 166 -20.52 -10.85 -1.48
C ASP A 166 -19.93 -9.80 -2.45
N GLY A 167 -18.78 -9.22 -2.11
CA GLY A 167 -18.04 -8.28 -2.95
C GLY A 167 -18.39 -6.81 -2.76
N ARG A 168 -19.27 -6.43 -1.81
CA ARG A 168 -19.46 -5.00 -1.50
C ARG A 168 -18.20 -4.44 -0.86
N GLU A 169 -17.89 -3.20 -1.20
CA GLU A 169 -16.67 -2.51 -0.78
C GLU A 169 -16.96 -1.14 -0.16
N ALA A 170 -16.09 -0.69 0.75
CA ALA A 170 -16.18 0.64 1.32
C ALA A 170 -14.81 1.16 1.74
N ARG A 171 -14.55 2.44 1.45
CA ARG A 171 -13.30 3.13 1.76
C ARG A 171 -13.51 4.29 2.74
N ALA A 172 -12.55 4.55 3.61
CA ALA A 172 -12.45 5.78 4.41
C ALA A 172 -11.00 6.29 4.42
N ALA A 173 -10.81 7.59 4.62
CA ALA A 173 -9.53 8.28 4.40
C ALA A 173 -8.96 8.06 2.98
N GLY A 174 -7.68 8.36 2.77
CA GLY A 174 -7.01 8.22 1.47
C GLY A 174 -7.33 9.35 0.51
N ALA A 175 -7.77 10.50 1.03
CA ALA A 175 -8.06 11.70 0.24
C ALA A 175 -6.81 12.58 0.03
N GLY A 176 -5.69 12.22 0.67
CA GLY A 176 -4.46 12.98 0.66
C GLY A 176 -4.38 14.02 1.79
N PRO A 177 -3.17 14.57 2.02
CA PRO A 177 -2.86 15.37 3.21
C PRO A 177 -3.54 16.74 3.28
N VAL A 178 -4.07 17.23 2.16
CA VAL A 178 -4.82 18.51 2.13
C VAL A 178 -6.26 18.30 2.61
N LEU A 179 -6.84 17.13 2.32
CA LEU A 179 -8.24 16.82 2.57
C LEU A 179 -8.45 15.94 3.80
N GLY A 180 -7.37 15.54 4.47
CA GLY A 180 -7.42 14.66 5.64
C GLY A 180 -6.11 13.91 5.82
N ASP A 181 -6.23 12.60 6.06
CA ASP A 181 -5.11 11.70 6.34
C ASP A 181 -4.30 12.10 7.59
N TRP A 182 -4.92 12.71 8.59
CA TRP A 182 -4.27 13.20 9.81
C TRP A 182 -3.63 12.09 10.66
N GLY A 183 -4.10 10.86 10.51
CA GLY A 183 -3.49 9.65 11.10
C GLY A 183 -2.26 9.13 10.35
N SER A 184 -1.95 9.67 9.17
CA SER A 184 -0.77 9.27 8.38
C SER A 184 0.52 9.84 8.96
N GLY A 185 1.66 9.36 8.47
CA GLY A 185 2.96 9.88 8.85
C GLY A 185 3.14 11.35 8.44
N TYR A 186 2.61 11.75 7.28
CA TYR A 186 2.58 13.17 6.92
C TYR A 186 1.72 13.95 7.92
N GLY A 187 0.52 13.47 8.25
CA GLY A 187 -0.41 14.14 9.18
C GLY A 187 0.21 14.36 10.56
N ILE A 188 0.80 13.31 11.14
CA ILE A 188 1.52 13.35 12.42
C ILE A 188 2.65 14.39 12.38
N ALA A 189 3.52 14.32 11.37
CA ALA A 189 4.65 15.22 11.25
C ALA A 189 4.25 16.67 10.95
N ALA A 190 3.21 16.90 10.14
CA ALA A 190 2.69 18.23 9.83
C ALA A 190 2.09 18.90 11.08
N LEU A 191 1.39 18.14 11.93
CA LEU A 191 0.91 18.63 13.22
C LEU A 191 2.08 18.96 14.17
N ALA A 192 3.14 18.16 14.17
CA ALA A 192 4.34 18.44 14.96
C ALA A 192 5.07 19.72 14.49
N LEU A 193 5.29 19.88 13.18
CA LEU A 193 5.85 21.11 12.61
C LEU A 193 4.98 22.33 12.93
N THR A 194 3.67 22.18 12.81
CA THR A 194 2.70 23.22 13.19
C THR A 194 2.82 23.58 14.67
N ALA A 195 2.98 22.59 15.55
CA ALA A 195 3.17 22.81 16.97
C ALA A 195 4.46 23.59 17.27
N VAL A 196 5.56 23.29 16.56
CA VAL A 196 6.82 24.06 16.67
C VAL A 196 6.63 25.51 16.26
N ILE A 197 5.99 25.78 15.12
CA ILE A 197 5.70 27.16 14.69
C ILE A 197 4.81 27.90 15.70
N ARG A 198 3.79 27.22 16.23
CA ARG A 198 2.91 27.79 17.26
C ARG A 198 3.65 28.09 18.56
N ALA A 199 4.61 27.26 18.97
CA ALA A 199 5.45 27.55 20.12
C ALA A 199 6.30 28.79 19.85
N HIS A 200 6.95 28.84 18.68
CA HIS A 200 7.79 29.96 18.27
C HIS A 200 7.04 31.31 18.28
N ASP A 201 5.81 31.36 17.74
CA ASP A 201 5.03 32.60 17.66
C ASP A 201 4.13 32.87 18.90
N GLY A 202 4.26 32.05 19.96
CA GLY A 202 3.58 32.23 21.23
C GLY A 202 2.12 31.75 21.28
N ARG A 203 1.63 31.04 20.25
CA ARG A 203 0.29 30.41 20.20
C ARG A 203 0.24 29.00 20.81
N GLY A 204 1.36 28.46 21.27
CA GLY A 204 1.49 27.13 21.85
C GLY A 204 2.60 27.05 22.90
N PRO A 205 2.67 25.96 23.68
CA PRO A 205 3.71 25.77 24.68
C PRO A 205 5.05 25.41 24.02
N HIS A 206 6.16 25.93 24.56
CA HIS A 206 7.49 25.43 24.24
C HIS A 206 7.71 24.07 24.88
N THR A 207 8.18 23.12 24.08
CA THR A 207 8.39 21.73 24.48
C THR A 207 9.67 21.18 23.83
N MET A 208 10.09 19.98 24.21
CA MET A 208 11.31 19.39 23.63
C MET A 208 11.15 19.01 22.16
N LEU A 209 9.90 18.93 21.67
CA LEU A 209 9.60 18.70 20.27
C LEU A 209 10.26 19.73 19.34
N GLU A 210 10.30 21.01 19.74
CA GLU A 210 10.94 22.09 18.97
C GLU A 210 12.43 21.84 18.78
N SER A 211 13.18 21.72 19.88
CA SER A 211 14.63 21.55 19.82
C SER A 211 15.03 20.25 19.12
N THR A 212 14.28 19.16 19.32
CA THR A 212 14.56 17.85 18.72
C THR A 212 14.32 17.85 17.21
N ILE A 213 13.24 18.50 16.74
CA ILE A 213 12.98 18.62 15.30
C ILE A 213 14.03 19.51 14.64
N LEU A 214 14.34 20.68 15.22
CA LEU A 214 15.36 21.58 14.65
C LEU A 214 16.73 20.90 14.56
N GLN A 215 17.14 20.18 15.60
CA GLN A 215 18.38 19.39 15.58
C GLN A 215 18.35 18.31 14.51
N THR A 216 17.23 17.59 14.35
CA THR A 216 17.08 16.54 13.33
C THR A 216 17.21 17.11 11.91
N LEU A 217 16.67 18.31 11.70
CA LEU A 217 16.68 18.98 10.40
C LEU A 217 17.97 19.79 10.15
N GLY A 218 18.83 19.94 11.15
CA GLY A 218 20.04 20.77 11.06
C GLY A 218 19.74 22.26 10.96
N LEU A 219 18.62 22.72 11.54
CA LEU A 219 18.17 24.11 11.50
C LEU A 219 18.55 24.85 12.78
N SER A 220 18.87 26.14 12.65
CA SER A 220 19.29 26.98 13.80
C SER A 220 18.10 27.61 14.54
N SER A 221 16.96 27.79 13.86
CA SER A 221 15.75 28.39 14.43
C SER A 221 14.49 27.90 13.75
N ALA A 222 13.34 28.07 14.42
CA ALA A 222 12.05 27.71 13.86
C ALA A 222 11.62 28.60 12.68
N ASP A 223 12.19 29.81 12.51
CA ASP A 223 12.00 30.63 11.30
C ASP A 223 12.49 29.91 10.02
N GLU A 224 13.55 29.10 10.11
CA GLU A 224 14.11 28.36 8.98
C GLU A 224 13.19 27.22 8.51
N LEU A 225 12.23 26.79 9.33
CA LEU A 225 11.27 25.72 8.97
C LEU A 225 10.41 26.10 7.76
N ILE A 226 10.09 27.38 7.58
CA ILE A 226 9.33 27.86 6.41
C ILE A 226 10.11 27.55 5.14
N GLY A 227 11.38 27.99 5.09
CA GLY A 227 12.26 27.73 3.95
C GLY A 227 12.47 26.23 3.72
N TRP A 228 12.71 25.47 4.80
CA TRP A 228 12.86 24.02 4.72
C TRP A 228 11.62 23.32 4.16
N THR A 229 10.41 23.73 4.59
CA THR A 229 9.14 23.10 4.19
C THR A 229 8.83 23.35 2.72
N TYR A 230 8.97 24.59 2.25
CA TYR A 230 8.61 24.96 0.88
C TYR A 230 9.72 24.68 -0.15
N ALA A 231 10.93 24.32 0.28
CA ALA A 231 12.02 23.95 -0.62
C ALA A 231 11.82 22.60 -1.34
N ASP A 232 11.02 21.69 -0.77
CA ASP A 232 10.76 20.37 -1.34
C ASP A 232 9.32 19.92 -1.00
N PRO A 233 8.45 19.69 -2.00
CA PRO A 233 7.06 19.31 -1.79
C PRO A 233 6.86 17.84 -1.37
N SER A 234 7.95 17.06 -1.21
CA SER A 234 7.90 15.63 -0.88
C SER A 234 7.21 15.34 0.46
N TRP A 235 6.06 14.68 0.42
CA TRP A 235 5.34 14.25 1.62
C TRP A 235 6.14 13.22 2.43
N ALA A 236 6.91 12.36 1.76
CA ALA A 236 7.73 11.35 2.41
C ALA A 236 8.82 11.98 3.30
N ARG A 237 9.37 13.13 2.88
CA ARG A 237 10.35 13.90 3.67
C ARG A 237 9.74 14.45 4.96
N ILE A 238 8.49 14.92 4.90
CA ILE A 238 7.75 15.37 6.09
C ILE A 238 7.45 14.16 6.99
N ALA A 239 6.88 13.09 6.43
CA ALA A 239 6.54 11.87 7.16
C ALA A 239 7.75 11.19 7.84
N ALA A 240 8.97 11.41 7.34
CA ALA A 240 10.19 10.92 7.97
C ALA A 240 10.46 11.49 9.37
N LEU A 241 9.72 12.53 9.80
CA LEU A 241 9.81 13.07 11.16
C LEU A 241 9.01 12.28 12.20
N VAL A 242 8.16 11.32 11.80
CA VAL A 242 7.35 10.51 12.75
C VAL A 242 8.20 9.88 13.88
N PRO A 243 9.36 9.25 13.62
CA PRO A 243 10.19 8.70 14.69
C PRO A 243 10.65 9.73 15.72
N VAL A 244 10.86 10.99 15.30
CA VAL A 244 11.18 12.10 16.22
C VAL A 244 10.00 12.42 17.11
N VAL A 245 8.80 12.53 16.54
CA VAL A 245 7.56 12.78 17.31
C VAL A 245 7.32 11.67 18.33
N VAL A 246 7.50 10.41 17.91
CA VAL A 246 7.40 9.25 18.79
C VAL A 246 8.41 9.34 19.93
N SER A 247 9.69 9.59 19.63
CA SER A 247 10.74 9.73 20.65
C SER A 247 10.44 10.83 21.67
N CYS A 248 9.97 11.99 21.22
CA CYS A 248 9.55 13.06 22.14
C CYS A 248 8.38 12.62 23.03
N ALA A 249 7.38 11.93 22.47
CA ALA A 249 6.25 11.42 23.24
C ALA A 249 6.69 10.37 24.29
N GLU A 250 7.62 9.48 23.93
CA GLU A 250 8.20 8.48 24.85
C GLU A 250 9.04 9.12 25.97
N ALA A 251 9.62 10.31 25.71
CA ALA A 251 10.31 11.13 26.68
C ALA A 251 9.37 11.98 27.57
N GLY A 252 8.06 11.91 27.34
CA GLY A 252 7.05 12.59 28.16
C GLY A 252 6.59 13.95 27.63
N ASP A 253 6.93 14.30 26.38
CA ASP A 253 6.44 15.52 25.74
C ASP A 253 4.91 15.48 25.57
N GLU A 254 4.19 16.38 26.24
CA GLU A 254 2.72 16.39 26.24
C GLU A 254 2.12 16.70 24.86
N VAL A 255 2.79 17.56 24.08
CA VAL A 255 2.31 17.96 22.75
C VAL A 255 2.49 16.80 21.76
N ALA A 256 3.65 16.15 21.78
CA ALA A 256 3.89 14.96 20.96
C ALA A 256 2.92 13.83 21.34
N ASN A 257 2.70 13.58 22.63
CA ASN A 257 1.70 12.60 23.09
C ASN A 257 0.29 12.93 22.60
N LYS A 258 -0.11 14.19 22.62
CA LYS A 258 -1.41 14.63 22.11
C LYS A 258 -1.55 14.37 20.62
N ILE A 259 -0.54 14.73 19.82
CA ILE A 259 -0.53 14.50 18.36
C ILE A 259 -0.69 13.00 18.04
N LEU A 260 0.05 12.12 18.72
CA LEU A 260 -0.06 10.68 18.49
C LEU A 260 -1.43 10.12 18.87
N LYS A 261 -2.03 10.60 19.97
CA LYS A 261 -3.39 10.21 20.37
C LYS A 261 -4.45 10.66 19.37
N GLU A 262 -4.33 11.86 18.83
CA GLU A 262 -5.21 12.35 17.77
C GLU A 262 -5.07 11.50 16.49
N ALA A 263 -3.84 11.15 16.11
CA ALA A 263 -3.59 10.27 14.98
C ALA A 263 -4.20 8.87 15.16
N VAL A 264 -4.06 8.27 16.34
CA VAL A 264 -4.71 6.99 16.70
C VAL A 264 -6.23 7.07 16.52
N GLN A 265 -6.85 8.16 16.99
CA GLN A 265 -8.30 8.35 16.87
C GLN A 265 -8.74 8.44 15.41
N GLU A 266 -8.03 9.21 14.58
CA GLU A 266 -8.31 9.36 13.14
C GLU A 266 -8.19 8.04 12.38
N LEU A 267 -7.13 7.27 12.66
CA LEU A 267 -6.94 5.94 12.08
C LEU A 267 -8.07 4.98 12.49
N ALA A 268 -8.42 4.96 13.78
CA ALA A 268 -9.47 4.09 14.27
C ALA A 268 -10.84 4.48 13.69
N LEU A 269 -11.19 5.77 13.66
CA LEU A 269 -12.42 6.29 13.05
C LEU A 269 -12.55 5.87 11.59
N SER A 270 -11.44 5.87 10.84
CA SER A 270 -11.40 5.41 9.44
C SER A 270 -11.80 3.93 9.32
N VAL A 271 -11.27 3.06 10.18
CA VAL A 271 -11.67 1.64 10.21
C VAL A 271 -13.12 1.49 10.63
N LYS A 272 -13.55 2.17 11.71
CA LYS A 272 -14.94 2.10 12.19
C LYS A 272 -15.94 2.48 11.09
N ALA A 273 -15.64 3.51 10.32
CA ALA A 273 -16.49 3.96 9.22
C ALA A 273 -16.63 2.90 8.11
N VAL A 274 -15.56 2.16 7.78
CA VAL A 274 -15.62 1.05 6.82
C VAL A 274 -16.42 -0.12 7.38
N VAL A 275 -16.14 -0.53 8.62
CA VAL A 275 -16.82 -1.63 9.31
C VAL A 275 -18.33 -1.38 9.36
N GLN A 276 -18.76 -0.17 9.73
CA GLN A 276 -20.17 0.20 9.81
C GLN A 276 -20.88 0.16 8.46
N ARG A 277 -20.26 0.73 7.41
CA ARG A 277 -20.88 0.77 6.07
C ARG A 277 -21.04 -0.61 5.45
N LEU A 278 -20.15 -1.53 5.79
CA LEU A 278 -20.17 -2.88 5.26
C LEU A 278 -20.94 -3.87 6.13
N GLY A 279 -21.14 -3.56 7.41
CA GLY A 279 -21.72 -4.48 8.39
C GLY A 279 -20.82 -5.68 8.66
N LEU A 280 -19.49 -5.48 8.72
CA LEU A 280 -18.52 -6.59 8.84
C LEU A 280 -18.69 -7.42 10.12
N CYS A 281 -19.29 -6.87 11.17
CA CYS A 281 -19.54 -7.55 12.45
C CYS A 281 -20.85 -8.35 12.47
N GLY A 282 -21.64 -8.34 11.38
CA GLY A 282 -22.98 -8.91 11.34
C GLY A 282 -24.01 -8.13 12.16
N GLU A 283 -25.28 -8.54 12.11
CA GLU A 283 -26.39 -7.87 12.79
C GLU A 283 -26.28 -7.92 14.32
N ASP A 284 -25.64 -8.96 14.87
CA ASP A 284 -25.41 -9.15 16.31
C ASP A 284 -24.06 -8.58 16.81
N GLU A 285 -23.29 -7.92 15.94
CA GLU A 285 -21.94 -7.35 16.21
C GLU A 285 -20.89 -8.35 16.73
N LYS A 286 -21.13 -9.66 16.55
CA LYS A 286 -20.27 -10.75 17.07
C LYS A 286 -19.42 -11.44 16.01
N ASN A 287 -19.64 -11.17 14.73
CA ASN A 287 -18.84 -11.82 13.69
C ASN A 287 -17.41 -11.28 13.72
N SER A 288 -16.45 -12.20 13.63
CA SER A 288 -15.05 -11.84 13.50
C SER A 288 -14.72 -11.49 12.06
N PHE A 289 -13.88 -10.48 11.86
CA PHE A 289 -13.36 -10.13 10.53
C PHE A 289 -11.86 -9.81 10.61
N PRO A 290 -11.09 -10.10 9.57
CA PRO A 290 -9.67 -9.73 9.54
C PRO A 290 -9.52 -8.21 9.39
N LEU A 291 -8.69 -7.62 10.22
CA LEU A 291 -8.20 -6.25 10.10
C LEU A 291 -6.71 -6.28 9.78
N VAL A 292 -6.40 -6.18 8.48
CA VAL A 292 -5.02 -6.19 7.99
C VAL A 292 -4.38 -4.83 8.24
N MET A 293 -3.23 -4.78 8.91
CA MET A 293 -2.55 -3.54 9.30
C MET A 293 -1.20 -3.42 8.61
N VAL A 294 -1.04 -2.39 7.76
CA VAL A 294 0.14 -2.20 6.91
C VAL A 294 0.71 -0.78 7.03
N GLY A 295 2.03 -0.65 6.95
CA GLY A 295 2.73 0.63 6.90
C GLY A 295 3.45 0.99 8.19
N GLY A 296 4.56 1.73 8.04
CA GLY A 296 5.52 2.00 9.10
C GLY A 296 4.99 2.80 10.28
N VAL A 297 3.89 3.57 10.12
CA VAL A 297 3.26 4.29 11.24
C VAL A 297 2.62 3.30 12.23
N LEU A 298 2.14 2.16 11.73
CA LEU A 298 1.53 1.13 12.57
C LEU A 298 2.57 0.22 13.20
N GLU A 299 3.84 0.29 12.83
CA GLU A 299 4.88 -0.56 13.43
C GLU A 299 5.16 -0.15 14.88
N ALA A 300 5.42 -1.14 15.74
CA ALA A 300 5.64 -0.90 17.16
C ALA A 300 6.99 -0.19 17.38
N ASN A 301 6.99 0.89 18.18
CA ASN A 301 8.22 1.47 18.73
C ASN A 301 8.42 0.99 20.18
N GLN A 302 9.43 1.51 20.88
CA GLN A 302 9.85 0.97 22.18
C GLN A 302 8.76 1.10 23.26
N ARG A 303 8.13 2.26 23.38
CA ARG A 303 7.09 2.57 24.36
C ARG A 303 5.79 3.08 23.73
N TRP A 304 5.87 3.70 22.56
CA TRP A 304 4.70 4.16 21.81
C TRP A 304 4.38 3.21 20.64
N ASP A 305 3.25 2.51 20.74
CA ASP A 305 2.76 1.60 19.69
C ASP A 305 1.41 2.10 19.17
N ILE A 306 1.45 2.88 18.09
CA ILE A 306 0.26 3.43 17.44
C ILE A 306 -0.66 2.30 16.96
N GLY A 307 -0.09 1.21 16.43
CA GLY A 307 -0.88 0.07 15.95
C GLY A 307 -1.68 -0.60 17.06
N ARG A 308 -1.06 -0.81 18.22
CA ARG A 308 -1.74 -1.36 19.39
C ARG A 308 -2.83 -0.42 19.91
N GLU A 309 -2.55 0.87 20.03
CA GLU A 309 -3.52 1.86 20.53
C GLU A 309 -4.73 2.01 19.58
N VAL A 310 -4.51 1.92 18.27
CA VAL A 310 -5.59 1.83 17.28
C VAL A 310 -6.44 0.59 17.52
N MET A 311 -5.82 -0.58 17.74
CA MET A 311 -6.55 -1.81 18.06
C MET A 311 -7.33 -1.72 19.36
N ASP A 312 -6.76 -1.12 20.41
CA ASP A 312 -7.43 -0.92 21.69
C ASP A 312 -8.65 0.02 21.54
N PHE A 313 -8.60 1.00 20.63
CA PHE A 313 -9.73 1.88 20.33
C PHE A 313 -10.82 1.20 19.48
N ILE A 314 -10.44 0.33 18.54
CA ILE A 314 -11.35 -0.41 17.68
C ILE A 314 -12.06 -1.51 18.47
N SER A 315 -11.33 -2.27 19.29
CA SER A 315 -11.85 -3.45 20.02
C SER A 315 -12.92 -3.11 21.05
N LYS A 316 -13.03 -1.85 21.47
CA LYS A 316 -14.11 -1.35 22.35
C LYS A 316 -15.49 -1.44 21.70
N ASP A 317 -15.56 -1.15 20.39
CA ASP A 317 -16.81 -1.16 19.63
C ASP A 317 -16.92 -2.44 18.77
N TYR A 318 -15.78 -3.00 18.36
CA TYR A 318 -15.70 -4.14 17.46
C TYR A 318 -14.74 -5.22 18.01
N PRO A 319 -15.14 -5.95 19.06
CA PRO A 319 -14.30 -7.00 19.66
C PRO A 319 -14.00 -8.16 18.70
N GLY A 320 -14.76 -8.31 17.61
CA GLY A 320 -14.51 -9.27 16.54
C GLY A 320 -13.40 -8.86 15.55
N ALA A 321 -12.82 -7.66 15.66
CA ALA A 321 -11.72 -7.23 14.79
C ALA A 321 -10.44 -8.03 15.09
N LEU A 322 -10.00 -8.87 14.15
CA LEU A 322 -8.81 -9.70 14.29
C LEU A 322 -7.60 -9.02 13.61
N PRO A 323 -6.63 -8.45 14.36
CA PRO A 323 -5.50 -7.77 13.76
C PRO A 323 -4.59 -8.77 13.02
N ILE A 324 -4.24 -8.45 11.77
CA ILE A 324 -3.34 -9.25 10.95
C ILE A 324 -2.19 -8.37 10.46
N ARG A 325 -0.96 -8.82 10.70
CA ARG A 325 0.22 -8.34 9.98
C ARG A 325 0.50 -9.29 8.83
N PRO A 326 0.52 -8.81 7.57
CA PRO A 326 0.84 -9.66 6.43
C PRO A 326 2.19 -10.36 6.62
N LYS A 327 2.24 -11.66 6.33
CA LYS A 327 3.48 -12.44 6.30
C LYS A 327 4.17 -12.38 4.94
N VAL A 328 3.50 -11.80 3.95
CA VAL A 328 3.95 -11.66 2.56
C VAL A 328 3.73 -10.23 2.08
N GLU A 329 4.49 -9.83 1.07
CA GLU A 329 4.37 -8.49 0.49
C GLU A 329 3.03 -8.30 -0.25
N PRO A 330 2.53 -7.05 -0.39
CA PRO A 330 1.31 -6.78 -1.16
C PRO A 330 1.39 -7.30 -2.61
N ALA A 331 2.57 -7.30 -3.24
CA ALA A 331 2.74 -7.88 -4.58
C ALA A 331 2.41 -9.38 -4.65
N VAL A 332 2.61 -10.13 -3.56
CA VAL A 332 2.14 -11.53 -3.45
C VAL A 332 0.61 -11.57 -3.34
N GLY A 333 0.02 -10.66 -2.55
CA GLY A 333 -1.43 -10.48 -2.50
C GLY A 333 -2.03 -10.21 -3.88
N ALA A 334 -1.42 -9.32 -4.66
CA ALA A 334 -1.80 -9.06 -6.04
C ALA A 334 -1.69 -10.31 -6.93
N ALA A 335 -0.62 -11.12 -6.80
CA ALA A 335 -0.49 -12.36 -7.57
C ALA A 335 -1.61 -13.36 -7.22
N LEU A 336 -1.95 -13.50 -5.93
CA LEU A 336 -3.07 -14.35 -5.50
C LEU A 336 -4.42 -13.84 -6.02
N LEU A 337 -4.62 -12.52 -6.12
CA LEU A 337 -5.81 -11.95 -6.75
C LEU A 337 -5.86 -12.26 -8.25
N ALA A 338 -4.73 -12.11 -8.96
CA ALA A 338 -4.65 -12.47 -10.38
C ALA A 338 -5.03 -13.93 -10.62
N TRP A 339 -4.58 -14.83 -9.75
CA TRP A 339 -4.96 -16.25 -9.79
C TRP A 339 -6.43 -16.47 -9.53
N ASN A 340 -6.97 -15.90 -8.45
CA ASN A 340 -8.37 -16.07 -8.05
C ASN A 340 -9.34 -15.57 -9.14
N ASP A 341 -9.09 -14.39 -9.71
CA ASP A 341 -9.94 -13.80 -10.74
C ASP A 341 -9.85 -14.61 -12.05
N LEU A 342 -8.65 -15.03 -12.45
CA LEU A 342 -8.45 -15.92 -13.61
C LEU A 342 -9.24 -17.23 -13.46
N MET A 343 -9.19 -17.85 -12.26
CA MET A 343 -9.88 -19.12 -12.01
C MET A 343 -11.41 -18.96 -11.99
N LYS A 344 -11.93 -17.86 -11.42
CA LYS A 344 -13.37 -17.56 -11.45
C LYS A 344 -13.88 -17.41 -12.88
N GLU A 345 -13.14 -16.71 -13.74
CA GLU A 345 -13.51 -16.55 -15.15
C GLU A 345 -13.51 -17.89 -15.89
N CYS A 346 -12.49 -18.72 -15.72
CA CYS A 346 -12.44 -20.05 -16.35
C CYS A 346 -13.60 -20.96 -15.91
N LEU A 347 -14.01 -20.90 -14.64
CA LEU A 347 -15.19 -21.64 -14.15
C LEU A 347 -16.48 -21.11 -14.79
N GLN A 348 -16.66 -19.79 -14.85
CA GLN A 348 -17.85 -19.18 -15.47
C GLN A 348 -17.95 -19.50 -16.97
N GLU A 349 -16.83 -19.53 -17.69
CA GLU A 349 -16.77 -19.94 -19.09
C GLU A 349 -17.17 -21.42 -19.26
N ALA A 350 -16.69 -22.31 -18.40
CA ALA A 350 -17.04 -23.73 -18.42
C ALA A 350 -18.52 -24.02 -18.11
N TYR A 351 -19.18 -23.19 -17.29
CA TYR A 351 -20.63 -23.31 -17.05
C TYR A 351 -21.49 -22.77 -18.20
N ARG A 352 -20.92 -21.97 -19.12
CA ARG A 352 -21.62 -21.40 -20.28
C ARG A 352 -21.49 -22.25 -21.55
N SER A 353 -20.54 -23.20 -21.58
CA SER A 353 -20.27 -24.12 -22.69
C SER A 353 -21.01 -25.44 -22.55
#